data_AF-A0A8J3Z9T9-F1
#
_entry.id   AF-A0A8J3Z9T9-F1
#
_cell.length_a   1.000
_cell.length_b   1.000
_cell.length_c   1.000
_cell.angle_alpha   90.00
_cell.angle_beta   90.00
_cell.angle_gamma   90.00
#
_symmetry.space_group_name_H-M   'P 1'
#
loop_
_entity.id
_entity.type
_entity.pdbx_description
1 polymer ?
#
loop_
_entity_poly.entity_id
_entity_poly.type
_entity_poly.pdbx_seq_one_letter_code
_entity_poly.pdbx_strand_id
1 'polypeptide(L)'
;MKRVATADRTPRSVVVPRQWPAGSAGGGAVEHVRALARAGELAATAAAATDDDRRHLTAAVYRLTWPVVFEQLTRRIEIQRGHPACATSLRRMAADCLDKFEDDVEAVVFYVLKYATMEISDLEAWTCSRLTPATVDAHRRRRGARGALQRPRLPRWLADALGHDRWLTELATEILIWVGVTATAGTCLWPLDSWTQRRAVTTGDWRGADQATVAAEVEYVLRVMRQRPAWYASYVECPLGHKQPSVHSAPPGDGGRGVEPAPLALVERHEVEDARLRDLAASAVEAIGARIAGGEPAPAAVVDVLTVAFGGSDDLDLLNAAGADADTALTLLGDPRVVERVAAAVLSIVEEIAEEDAH
;
A
#
# COMPACT_ATOMS: atom_id res chain seq x y z
N MET A 1 34.04 -7.19 -33.93
CA MET A 1 32.99 -6.29 -34.43
C MET A 1 31.62 -6.80 -33.95
N LYS A 2 31.09 -6.25 -32.85
CA LYS A 2 29.68 -6.42 -32.44
C LYS A 2 29.20 -5.04 -32.01
N ARG A 3 28.22 -4.49 -32.74
CA ARG A 3 27.61 -3.19 -32.45
C ARG A 3 26.71 -3.34 -31.23
N VAL A 4 26.99 -2.58 -30.18
CA VAL A 4 26.08 -2.34 -29.07
C VAL A 4 25.15 -1.23 -29.52
N ALA A 5 23.85 -1.52 -29.58
CA ALA A 5 22.82 -0.52 -29.82
C ALA A 5 22.63 0.30 -28.54
N THR A 6 23.07 1.54 -28.55
CA THR A 6 22.74 2.56 -27.56
C THR A 6 21.27 2.92 -27.76
N ALA A 7 20.41 2.48 -26.85
CA ALA A 7 19.03 2.95 -26.80
C ALA A 7 19.04 4.40 -26.27
N ASP A 8 18.75 5.32 -27.19
CA ASP A 8 18.57 6.74 -26.94
C ASP A 8 17.28 6.93 -26.11
N ARG A 9 17.42 6.97 -24.78
CA ARG A 9 16.34 7.35 -23.86
C ARG A 9 16.34 8.86 -23.74
N THR A 10 15.67 9.53 -24.67
CA THR A 10 15.34 10.94 -24.52
C THR A 10 14.50 11.13 -23.25
N PRO A 11 14.90 12.01 -22.30
CA PRO A 11 14.07 12.28 -21.14
C PRO A 11 12.75 12.93 -21.60
N ARG A 12 11.62 12.28 -21.30
CA ARG A 12 10.29 12.88 -21.45
C ARG A 12 10.25 14.13 -20.56
N SER A 13 9.95 15.29 -21.14
CA SER A 13 9.71 16.51 -20.36
C SER A 13 8.49 16.29 -19.48
N VAL A 14 8.67 16.37 -18.16
CA VAL A 14 7.56 16.35 -17.22
C VAL A 14 6.87 17.71 -17.33
N VAL A 15 5.72 17.75 -18.01
CA VAL A 15 4.86 18.93 -18.07
C VAL A 15 4.16 19.04 -16.72
N VAL A 16 4.69 19.87 -15.82
CA VAL A 16 4.05 20.20 -14.55
C VAL A 16 2.81 21.06 -14.84
N PRO A 17 1.58 20.65 -14.43
CA PRO A 17 0.39 21.47 -14.59
C PRO A 17 0.55 22.83 -13.92
N ARG A 18 0.33 23.90 -14.69
CA ARG A 18 0.77 25.27 -14.39
C ARG A 18 -0.17 26.08 -13.48
N GLN A 19 -1.02 25.45 -12.66
CA GLN A 19 -1.98 26.21 -11.84
C GLN A 19 -2.06 25.68 -10.40
N TRP A 20 -1.28 26.32 -9.52
CA TRP A 20 -1.46 26.36 -8.07
C TRP A 20 -1.42 27.84 -7.63
N PRO A 21 -2.15 28.28 -6.57
CA PRO A 21 -2.45 29.68 -6.36
C PRO A 21 -1.20 30.54 -6.21
N ALA A 22 -1.22 31.69 -6.90
CA ALA A 22 -0.18 32.70 -6.85
C ALA A 22 -0.09 33.30 -5.43
N GLY A 23 0.77 32.70 -4.59
CA GLY A 23 1.36 33.33 -3.42
C GLY A 23 2.86 33.50 -3.68
N SER A 24 3.26 34.69 -4.11
CA SER A 24 4.61 35.06 -4.59
C SER A 24 5.76 34.88 -3.59
N ALA A 25 5.50 34.50 -2.33
CA ALA A 25 6.53 34.14 -1.36
C ALA A 25 7.13 32.74 -1.58
N GLY A 26 6.45 31.87 -2.34
CA GLY A 26 6.88 30.48 -2.52
C GLY A 26 7.85 30.21 -3.66
N GLY A 27 7.75 30.96 -4.76
CA GLY A 27 8.55 30.74 -5.96
C GLY A 27 10.04 31.02 -5.76
N GLY A 28 10.38 32.05 -4.98
CA GLY A 28 11.77 32.41 -4.70
C GLY A 28 12.53 31.32 -3.92
N ALA A 29 11.87 30.66 -2.97
CA ALA A 29 12.48 29.59 -2.18
C ALA A 29 12.74 28.33 -3.02
N VAL A 30 11.84 27.98 -3.94
CA VAL A 30 12.04 26.86 -4.86
C VAL A 30 13.19 27.17 -5.83
N GLU A 31 13.25 28.39 -6.38
CA GLU A 31 14.35 28.75 -7.27
C GLU A 31 15.70 28.81 -6.55
N HIS A 32 15.71 29.21 -5.28
CA HIS A 32 16.91 29.14 -4.45
C HIS A 32 17.39 27.69 -4.28
N VAL A 33 16.49 26.74 -4.00
CA VAL A 33 16.82 25.31 -3.95
C VAL A 33 17.37 24.80 -5.30
N ARG A 34 16.77 25.21 -6.42
CA ARG A 34 17.30 24.85 -7.75
C ARG A 34 18.68 25.45 -8.00
N ALA A 35 18.92 26.69 -7.59
CA ALA A 35 20.22 27.33 -7.71
C ALA A 35 21.30 26.58 -6.91
N LEU A 36 21.00 26.22 -5.65
CA LEU A 36 21.88 25.39 -4.81
C LEU A 36 22.13 24.01 -5.44
N ALA A 37 21.12 23.39 -6.04
CA ALA A 37 21.27 22.11 -6.73
C ALA A 37 22.15 22.24 -7.99
N ARG A 38 21.95 23.29 -8.80
CA ARG A 38 22.80 23.57 -9.98
C ARG A 38 24.25 23.81 -9.61
N ALA A 39 24.50 24.44 -8.46
CA ALA A 39 25.84 24.65 -7.92
C ALA A 39 26.44 23.39 -7.24
N GLY A 40 25.65 22.33 -7.04
CA GLY A 40 26.08 21.14 -6.31
C GLY A 40 26.23 21.35 -4.79
N GLU A 41 25.66 22.44 -4.26
CA GLU A 41 25.81 22.86 -2.87
C GLU A 41 24.64 22.44 -1.98
N LEU A 42 23.50 22.02 -2.55
CA LEU A 42 22.24 21.80 -1.83
C LEU A 42 22.39 20.93 -0.58
N ALA A 43 23.02 19.76 -0.67
CA ALA A 43 23.17 18.87 0.48
C ALA A 43 24.12 19.44 1.55
N ALA A 44 25.19 20.13 1.13
CA ALA A 44 26.12 20.76 2.06
C ALA A 44 25.46 21.94 2.80
N THR A 45 24.72 22.79 2.08
CA THR A 45 23.94 23.88 2.66
C THR A 45 22.89 23.36 3.63
N ALA A 46 22.16 22.30 3.27
CA ALA A 46 21.16 21.70 4.14
C ALA A 46 21.77 21.09 5.42
N ALA A 47 22.97 20.51 5.33
CA ALA A 47 23.67 19.95 6.47
C ALA A 47 24.25 21.02 7.43
N ALA A 48 24.62 22.19 6.90
CA ALA A 48 25.16 23.31 7.68
C ALA A 48 24.10 24.32 8.15
N ALA A 49 22.86 24.19 7.66
CA ALA A 49 21.76 25.11 7.94
C ALA A 49 21.37 25.16 9.42
N THR A 50 20.98 26.35 9.88
CA THR A 50 20.26 26.48 11.16
C THR A 50 18.91 25.75 11.10
N ASP A 51 18.27 25.50 12.23
CA ASP A 51 16.95 24.85 12.23
C ASP A 51 15.89 25.65 11.44
N ASP A 52 15.99 26.97 11.43
CA ASP A 52 15.07 27.82 10.67
C ASP A 52 15.31 27.73 9.16
N ASP A 53 16.57 27.88 8.74
CA ASP A 53 16.97 27.72 7.33
C ASP A 53 16.66 26.31 6.82
N ARG A 54 16.87 25.29 7.65
CA ARG A 54 16.57 23.90 7.33
C ARG A 54 15.07 23.68 7.15
N ARG A 55 14.22 24.31 7.96
CA ARG A 55 12.76 24.30 7.76
C ARG A 55 12.37 24.97 6.45
N HIS A 56 12.99 26.10 6.10
CA HIS A 56 12.73 26.79 4.84
C HIS A 56 13.17 25.97 3.62
N LEU A 57 14.35 25.36 3.64
CA LEU A 57 14.83 24.43 2.60
C LEU A 57 13.92 23.21 2.47
N THR A 58 13.51 22.61 3.60
CA THR A 58 12.58 21.47 3.62
C THR A 58 11.26 21.83 2.97
N ALA A 59 10.64 22.95 3.35
CA ALA A 59 9.38 23.41 2.76
C ALA A 59 9.50 23.74 1.26
N ALA A 60 10.65 24.22 0.80
CA ALA A 60 10.90 24.47 -0.61
C ALA A 60 11.06 23.17 -1.41
N VAL A 61 11.86 22.23 -0.91
CA VAL A 61 12.01 20.90 -1.53
C VAL A 61 10.68 20.16 -1.53
N TYR A 62 9.93 20.19 -0.43
CA TYR A 62 8.61 19.55 -0.33
C TYR A 62 7.66 20.02 -1.43
N ARG A 63 7.58 21.33 -1.69
CA ARG A 63 6.75 21.89 -2.76
C ARG A 63 7.19 21.44 -4.16
N LEU A 64 8.48 21.21 -4.37
CA LEU A 64 9.02 20.71 -5.64
C LEU A 64 8.74 19.21 -5.80
N THR A 65 8.94 18.42 -4.75
CA THR A 65 8.84 16.95 -4.78
C THR A 65 7.39 16.48 -4.81
N TRP A 66 6.48 17.18 -4.13
CA TRP A 66 5.07 16.81 -4.01
C TRP A 66 4.37 16.47 -5.35
N PRO A 67 4.36 17.36 -6.37
CA PRO A 67 3.77 17.02 -7.67
C PRO A 67 4.53 15.91 -8.40
N VAL A 68 5.86 15.83 -8.23
CA VAL A 68 6.69 14.79 -8.85
C VAL A 68 6.34 13.41 -8.29
N VAL A 69 6.23 13.29 -6.96
CA VAL A 69 5.86 12.03 -6.29
C VAL A 69 4.46 11.61 -6.69
N PHE A 70 3.49 12.54 -6.67
CA PHE A 70 2.11 12.20 -7.02
C PHE A 70 2.02 11.65 -8.46
N GLU A 71 2.58 12.37 -9.42
CA GLU A 71 2.46 12.01 -10.84
C GLU A 71 3.29 10.79 -11.23
N GLN A 72 4.51 10.65 -10.70
CA GLN A 72 5.45 9.63 -11.17
C GLN A 72 5.44 8.35 -10.32
N LEU A 73 4.89 8.40 -9.10
CA LEU A 73 4.88 7.26 -8.17
C LEU A 73 3.46 6.93 -7.70
N THR A 74 2.80 7.86 -7.01
CA THR A 74 1.53 7.59 -6.31
C THR A 74 0.42 7.22 -7.27
N ARG A 75 0.21 7.98 -8.35
CA ARG A 75 -0.84 7.70 -9.35
C ARG A 75 -0.77 6.25 -9.84
N ARG A 76 0.42 5.80 -10.26
CA ARG A 76 0.64 4.43 -10.73
C ARG A 76 0.41 3.39 -9.64
N ILE A 77 0.93 3.64 -8.43
CA ILE A 77 0.78 2.70 -7.30
C ILE A 77 -0.70 2.56 -6.91
N GLU A 78 -1.45 3.65 -6.85
CA GLU A 78 -2.86 3.61 -6.47
C GLU A 78 -3.74 2.97 -7.55
N ILE A 79 -3.43 3.14 -8.85
CA ILE A 79 -4.08 2.35 -9.92
C ILE A 79 -3.82 0.86 -9.70
N GLN A 80 -2.56 0.47 -9.46
CA GLN A 80 -2.17 -0.91 -9.20
C GLN A 80 -2.76 -1.51 -7.90
N ARG A 81 -3.29 -0.67 -7.01
CA ARG A 81 -3.98 -1.08 -5.78
C ARG A 81 -5.51 -1.11 -5.95
N GLY A 82 -6.02 -0.81 -7.15
CA GLY A 82 -7.46 -0.72 -7.38
C GLY A 82 -8.10 0.56 -6.81
N HIS A 83 -7.32 1.63 -6.61
CA HIS A 83 -7.79 2.93 -6.11
C HIS A 83 -7.78 4.03 -7.20
N PRO A 84 -8.58 3.92 -8.28
CA PRO A 84 -8.57 4.89 -9.38
C PRO A 84 -9.01 6.30 -8.94
N ALA A 85 -9.89 6.39 -7.94
CA ALA A 85 -10.31 7.66 -7.36
C ALA A 85 -9.13 8.41 -6.70
N CYS A 86 -8.31 7.69 -5.93
CA CYS A 86 -7.09 8.23 -5.31
C CYS A 86 -6.05 8.64 -6.36
N ALA A 87 -5.92 7.87 -7.43
CA ALA A 87 -5.00 8.16 -8.53
C ALA A 87 -5.37 9.41 -9.34
N THR A 88 -6.65 9.80 -9.35
CA THR A 88 -7.14 10.94 -10.13
C THR A 88 -6.62 12.27 -9.58
N SER A 89 -6.66 12.46 -8.25
CA SER A 89 -6.22 13.71 -7.62
C SER A 89 -6.02 13.55 -6.12
N LEU A 90 -5.13 14.36 -5.55
CA LEU A 90 -4.89 14.45 -4.11
C LEU A 90 -6.15 14.69 -3.28
N ARG A 91 -7.12 15.47 -3.81
CA ARG A 91 -8.37 15.79 -3.10
C ARG A 91 -9.32 14.59 -2.96
N ARG A 92 -9.07 13.53 -3.73
CA ARG A 92 -9.87 12.30 -3.76
C ARG A 92 -9.15 11.14 -3.09
N MET A 93 -7.98 11.37 -2.51
CA MET A 93 -7.26 10.33 -1.81
C MET A 93 -7.97 9.98 -0.51
N ALA A 94 -8.21 8.69 -0.28
CA ALA A 94 -8.57 8.18 1.02
C ALA A 94 -7.44 8.46 2.03
N ALA A 95 -7.79 8.54 3.33
CA ALA A 95 -6.85 8.88 4.41
C ALA A 95 -5.58 8.01 4.37
N ASP A 96 -5.73 6.69 4.30
CA ASP A 96 -4.60 5.75 4.23
C ASP A 96 -3.71 5.93 3.00
N CYS A 97 -4.29 6.35 1.88
CA CYS A 97 -3.53 6.64 0.66
C CYS A 97 -2.77 7.95 0.81
N LEU A 98 -3.41 8.97 1.39
CA LEU A 98 -2.81 10.26 1.65
C LEU A 98 -1.62 10.13 2.60
N ASP A 99 -1.78 9.39 3.70
CA ASP A 99 -0.71 9.13 4.67
C ASP A 99 0.50 8.49 3.99
N LYS A 100 0.30 7.44 3.17
CA LYS A 100 1.38 6.78 2.43
C LYS A 100 2.07 7.72 1.44
N PHE A 101 1.29 8.59 0.78
CA PHE A 101 1.84 9.58 -0.12
C PHE A 101 2.69 10.63 0.61
N GLU A 102 2.24 11.13 1.76
CA GLU A 102 3.04 12.03 2.60
C GLU A 102 4.35 11.35 3.05
N ASP A 103 4.26 10.08 3.47
CA ASP A 103 5.39 9.22 3.85
C ASP A 103 6.43 9.06 2.73
N ASP A 104 5.97 9.05 1.47
CA ASP A 104 6.79 8.99 0.26
C ASP A 104 7.37 10.36 -0.12
N VAL A 105 6.61 11.44 0.04
CA VAL A 105 7.13 12.80 -0.17
C VAL A 105 8.23 13.10 0.85
N GLU A 106 8.00 12.85 2.13
CA GLU A 106 9.00 13.05 3.18
C GLU A 106 10.27 12.24 2.90
N ALA A 107 10.12 11.00 2.43
CA ALA A 107 11.23 10.15 2.03
C ALA A 107 12.09 10.79 0.93
N VAL A 108 11.44 11.34 -0.09
CA VAL A 108 12.10 11.99 -1.23
C VAL A 108 12.72 13.32 -0.82
N VAL A 109 12.04 14.13 0.00
CA VAL A 109 12.58 15.39 0.55
C VAL A 109 13.85 15.11 1.35
N PHE A 110 13.81 14.14 2.26
CA PHE A 110 14.99 13.71 3.00
C PHE A 110 16.11 13.26 2.05
N TYR A 111 15.78 12.50 1.01
CA TYR A 111 16.77 12.00 0.07
C TYR A 111 17.44 13.13 -0.72
N VAL A 112 16.66 14.09 -1.22
CA VAL A 112 17.16 15.27 -1.93
C VAL A 112 18.11 16.06 -1.03
N LEU A 113 17.66 16.44 0.17
CA LEU A 113 18.47 17.25 1.09
C LEU A 113 19.74 16.52 1.58
N LYS A 114 19.75 15.19 1.59
CA LYS A 114 20.89 14.41 2.04
C LYS A 114 21.88 14.04 0.93
N TYR A 115 21.39 13.77 -0.28
CA TYR A 115 22.19 13.13 -1.33
C TYR A 115 22.38 13.97 -2.60
N ALA A 116 21.77 15.15 -2.71
CA ALA A 116 22.04 16.12 -3.79
C ALA A 116 23.40 16.81 -3.59
N THR A 117 24.47 16.03 -3.79
CA THR A 117 25.88 16.38 -3.51
C THR A 117 26.68 16.75 -4.76
N MET A 118 26.05 16.68 -5.93
CA MET A 118 26.66 16.97 -7.23
C MET A 118 25.87 18.08 -7.92
N GLU A 119 26.46 18.70 -8.93
CA GLU A 119 25.76 19.66 -9.80
C GLU A 119 24.58 18.97 -10.50
N ILE A 120 23.39 19.54 -10.32
CA ILE A 120 22.13 19.04 -10.86
C ILE A 120 21.47 20.17 -11.66
N SER A 121 21.53 20.08 -12.98
CA SER A 121 20.96 21.09 -13.89
C SER A 121 19.43 21.16 -13.83
N ASP A 122 18.79 20.01 -13.59
CA ASP A 122 17.34 19.82 -13.49
C ASP A 122 17.04 18.95 -12.26
N LEU A 123 16.58 19.59 -11.20
CA LEU A 123 16.37 18.94 -9.90
C LEU A 123 15.15 18.02 -9.93
N GLU A 124 14.10 18.38 -10.66
CA GLU A 124 12.89 17.60 -10.84
C GLU A 124 13.20 16.29 -11.58
N ALA A 125 13.90 16.36 -12.71
CA ALA A 125 14.30 15.16 -13.46
C ALA A 125 15.23 14.25 -12.64
N TRP A 126 16.18 14.84 -11.90
CA TRP A 126 17.02 14.08 -10.98
C TRP A 126 16.18 13.42 -9.88
N THR A 127 15.23 14.15 -9.28
CA THR A 127 14.32 13.64 -8.25
C THR A 127 13.49 12.47 -8.78
N CYS A 128 12.92 12.58 -9.99
CA CYS A 128 12.21 11.49 -10.67
C CYS A 128 13.06 10.20 -10.72
N SER A 129 14.34 10.32 -11.09
CA SER A 129 15.26 9.18 -11.15
C SER A 129 15.58 8.56 -9.78
N ARG A 130 15.28 9.27 -8.68
CA ARG A 130 15.56 8.87 -7.30
C ARG A 130 14.33 8.47 -6.49
N LEU A 131 13.12 8.55 -7.05
CA LEU A 131 11.88 8.21 -6.33
C LEU A 131 11.93 6.82 -5.70
N THR A 132 12.12 5.77 -6.51
CA THR A 132 12.18 4.39 -6.01
C THR A 132 13.29 4.16 -4.97
N PRO A 133 14.57 4.52 -5.20
CA PRO A 133 15.59 4.30 -4.18
C PRO A 133 15.33 5.12 -2.91
N ALA A 134 14.77 6.33 -3.01
CA ALA A 134 14.43 7.17 -1.86
C ALA A 134 13.33 6.55 -0.99
N THR A 135 12.20 6.16 -1.60
CA THR A 135 11.07 5.57 -0.86
C THR A 135 11.39 4.19 -0.31
N VAL A 136 12.14 3.35 -1.05
CA VAL A 136 12.62 2.06 -0.56
C VAL A 136 13.59 2.21 0.61
N ASP A 137 14.53 3.15 0.56
CA ASP A 137 15.45 3.41 1.67
C ASP A 137 14.71 3.93 2.90
N ALA A 138 13.79 4.87 2.72
CA ALA A 138 12.97 5.38 3.82
C ALA A 138 12.10 4.28 4.44
N HIS A 139 11.44 3.46 3.63
CA HIS A 139 10.67 2.31 4.11
C HIS A 139 11.56 1.36 4.93
N ARG A 140 12.77 1.03 4.44
CA ARG A 140 13.75 0.21 5.17
C ARG A 140 14.15 0.83 6.51
N ARG A 141 14.40 2.14 6.55
CA ARG A 141 14.74 2.86 7.79
C ARG A 141 13.57 2.87 8.77
N ARG A 142 12.35 3.17 8.32
CA ARG A 142 11.13 3.13 9.15
C ARG A 142 10.92 1.75 9.77
N ARG A 143 11.14 0.67 9.00
CA ARG A 143 11.12 -0.71 9.51
C ARG A 143 12.20 -0.94 10.58
N GLY A 144 13.44 -0.55 10.29
CA GLY A 144 14.56 -0.72 11.22
C GLY A 144 14.38 0.05 12.53
N ALA A 145 13.80 1.25 12.48
CA ALA A 145 13.48 2.04 13.67
C ALA A 145 12.47 1.35 14.60
N ARG A 146 11.67 0.41 14.07
CA ARG A 146 10.71 -0.42 14.83
C ARG A 146 11.29 -1.77 15.26
N GLY A 147 12.58 -2.01 15.01
CA GLY A 147 13.23 -3.30 15.24
C GLY A 147 12.91 -4.36 14.19
N ALA A 148 12.10 -4.05 13.16
CA ALA A 148 11.75 -5.01 12.12
C ALA A 148 12.92 -5.23 11.15
N LEU A 149 12.95 -6.42 10.52
CA LEU A 149 13.88 -6.67 9.42
C LEU A 149 13.70 -5.63 8.32
N GLN A 150 14.76 -4.87 8.02
CA GLN A 150 14.74 -3.85 6.97
C GLN A 150 14.52 -4.47 5.58
N ARG A 151 15.06 -5.67 5.36
CA ARG A 151 14.88 -6.45 4.13
C ARG A 151 14.32 -7.82 4.52
N PRO A 152 12.99 -7.99 4.52
CA PRO A 152 12.35 -9.27 4.82
C PRO A 152 12.86 -10.31 3.83
N ARG A 153 13.73 -11.19 4.31
CA ARG A 153 14.27 -12.33 3.57
C ARG A 153 14.13 -13.53 4.47
N LEU A 154 13.49 -14.57 3.95
CA LEU A 154 13.29 -15.79 4.72
C LEU A 154 14.65 -16.46 4.97
N PRO A 155 15.07 -16.63 6.23
CA PRO A 155 16.29 -17.36 6.54
C PRO A 155 16.17 -18.82 6.07
N ARG A 156 17.27 -19.41 5.59
CA ARG A 156 17.27 -20.81 5.11
C ARG A 156 16.70 -21.78 6.14
N TRP A 157 17.07 -21.65 7.42
CA TRP A 157 16.57 -22.53 8.48
C TRP A 157 15.04 -22.51 8.61
N LEU A 158 14.41 -21.37 8.34
CA LEU A 158 12.95 -21.22 8.43
C LEU A 158 12.30 -21.82 7.19
N ALA A 159 12.88 -21.62 6.00
CA ALA A 159 12.43 -22.27 4.78
C ALA A 159 12.50 -23.81 4.90
N ASP A 160 13.63 -24.33 5.39
CA ASP A 160 13.84 -25.77 5.62
C ASP A 160 12.82 -26.32 6.63
N ALA A 161 12.56 -25.61 7.74
CA ALA A 161 11.60 -26.02 8.78
C ALA A 161 10.13 -25.94 8.33
N LEU A 162 9.82 -25.09 7.34
CA LEU A 162 8.52 -25.03 6.68
C LEU A 162 8.42 -26.01 5.50
N GLY A 163 9.42 -26.86 5.30
CA GLY A 163 9.43 -27.88 4.24
C GLY A 163 9.52 -27.31 2.82
N HIS A 164 9.94 -26.05 2.67
CA HIS A 164 9.87 -25.30 1.41
C HIS A 164 8.46 -25.22 0.81
N ASP A 165 7.41 -25.34 1.63
CA ASP A 165 6.05 -25.13 1.16
C ASP A 165 5.90 -23.70 0.65
N ARG A 166 5.38 -23.56 -0.58
CA ARG A 166 5.29 -22.27 -1.29
C ARG A 166 4.44 -21.27 -0.51
N TRP A 167 3.29 -21.72 0.01
CA TRP A 167 2.39 -20.84 0.73
C TRP A 167 2.95 -20.49 2.11
N LEU A 168 3.44 -21.46 2.88
CA LEU A 168 3.96 -21.19 4.22
C LEU A 168 5.22 -20.31 4.20
N THR A 169 6.07 -20.45 3.17
CA THR A 169 7.26 -19.58 2.99
C THR A 169 6.87 -18.16 2.59
N GLU A 170 5.82 -18.00 1.78
CA GLU A 170 5.23 -16.70 1.46
C GLU A 170 4.56 -16.07 2.69
N LEU A 171 3.71 -16.82 3.40
CA LEU A 171 3.06 -16.38 4.64
C LEU A 171 4.07 -15.96 5.70
N ALA A 172 5.17 -16.69 5.86
CA ALA A 172 6.27 -16.31 6.75
C ALA A 172 6.93 -14.99 6.34
N THR A 173 7.04 -14.73 5.04
CA THR A 173 7.55 -13.46 4.52
C THR A 173 6.55 -12.34 4.75
N GLU A 174 5.26 -12.58 4.54
CA GLU A 174 4.18 -11.62 4.80
C GLU A 174 4.05 -11.28 6.28
N ILE A 175 4.20 -12.24 7.19
CA ILE A 175 4.31 -11.98 8.64
C ILE A 175 5.48 -11.02 8.90
N LEU A 176 6.67 -11.31 8.37
CA LEU A 176 7.85 -10.46 8.53
C LEU A 176 7.63 -9.06 7.94
N ILE A 177 6.91 -8.93 6.82
CA ILE A 177 6.55 -7.64 6.25
C ILE A 177 5.58 -6.92 7.20
N TRP A 178 4.51 -7.60 7.63
CA TRP A 178 3.43 -7.04 8.43
C TRP A 178 3.89 -6.52 9.78
N VAL A 179 4.78 -7.23 10.49
CA VAL A 179 5.28 -6.75 11.80
C VAL A 179 6.05 -5.43 11.70
N GLY A 180 6.52 -5.05 10.50
CA GLY A 180 7.24 -3.80 10.27
C GLY A 180 6.38 -2.63 9.80
N VAL A 181 5.08 -2.83 9.53
CA VAL A 181 4.14 -1.76 9.16
C VAL A 181 3.46 -1.18 10.40
N THR A 182 3.10 0.11 10.33
CA THR A 182 2.43 0.83 11.41
C THR A 182 0.98 0.44 11.60
N ALA A 183 0.29 0.11 10.50
CA ALA A 183 -1.12 -0.23 10.51
C ALA A 183 -1.40 -1.53 11.28
N THR A 184 -2.51 -1.53 12.04
CA THR A 184 -3.21 -2.73 12.49
C THR A 184 -4.28 -3.11 11.46
N ALA A 185 -4.65 -4.38 11.39
CA ALA A 185 -5.70 -4.84 10.47
C ALA A 185 -7.06 -4.67 11.15
N GLY A 186 -7.51 -3.41 11.29
CA GLY A 186 -8.71 -3.11 12.06
C GLY A 186 -8.58 -3.60 13.51
N THR A 187 -9.54 -4.43 13.95
CA THR A 187 -9.57 -5.07 15.28
C THR A 187 -8.70 -6.33 15.38
N CYS A 188 -8.18 -6.83 14.25
CA CYS A 188 -7.39 -8.06 14.19
C CYS A 188 -5.88 -7.77 14.14
N LEU A 189 -5.09 -8.65 14.77
CA LEU A 189 -3.64 -8.55 14.75
C LEU A 189 -3.06 -8.82 13.34
N TRP A 190 -3.72 -9.68 12.58
CA TRP A 190 -3.29 -10.16 11.26
C TRP A 190 -4.34 -9.83 10.19
N PRO A 191 -3.93 -9.49 8.95
CA PRO A 191 -4.85 -9.13 7.87
C PRO A 191 -5.40 -10.38 7.17
N LEU A 192 -6.13 -11.22 7.93
CA LEU A 192 -6.54 -12.57 7.52
C LEU A 192 -7.33 -12.58 6.19
N ASP A 193 -8.17 -11.58 5.94
CA ASP A 193 -8.91 -11.43 4.68
C ASP A 193 -7.98 -11.41 3.46
N SER A 194 -7.02 -10.48 3.45
CA SER A 194 -6.08 -10.37 2.34
C SER A 194 -5.14 -11.57 2.20
N TRP A 195 -4.78 -12.21 3.32
CA TRP A 195 -3.96 -13.41 3.30
C TRP A 195 -4.74 -14.64 2.82
N THR A 196 -6.05 -14.70 3.06
CA THR A 196 -6.94 -15.73 2.53
C THR A 196 -6.99 -15.71 1.02
N GLN A 197 -7.21 -14.53 0.43
CA GLN A 197 -7.19 -14.40 -1.03
C GLN A 197 -5.80 -14.76 -1.61
N ARG A 198 -4.72 -14.28 -0.99
CA ARG A 198 -3.36 -14.59 -1.43
C ARG A 198 -3.07 -16.08 -1.36
N ARG A 199 -3.53 -16.78 -0.32
CA ARG A 199 -3.44 -18.23 -0.20
C ARG A 199 -4.07 -18.89 -1.42
N ALA A 200 -5.31 -18.53 -1.74
CA ALA A 200 -6.05 -19.10 -2.86
C ALA A 200 -5.32 -18.90 -4.20
N VAL A 201 -4.74 -17.71 -4.44
CA VAL A 201 -3.91 -17.43 -5.63
C VAL A 201 -2.63 -18.29 -5.64
N THR A 202 -1.98 -18.46 -4.49
CA THR A 202 -0.70 -19.15 -4.38
C THR A 202 -0.82 -20.67 -4.51
N THR A 203 -1.87 -21.25 -3.92
CA THR A 203 -2.12 -22.69 -3.87
C THR A 203 -3.05 -23.16 -4.98
N GLY A 204 -3.86 -22.27 -5.56
CA GLY A 204 -4.97 -22.61 -6.46
C GLY A 204 -6.20 -23.17 -5.73
N ASP A 205 -6.17 -23.28 -4.40
CA ASP A 205 -7.24 -23.83 -3.58
C ASP A 205 -8.13 -22.71 -3.02
N TRP A 206 -9.16 -22.37 -3.80
CA TRP A 206 -10.15 -21.36 -3.46
C TRP A 206 -11.16 -21.81 -2.41
N ARG A 207 -11.47 -23.11 -2.34
CA ARG A 207 -12.50 -23.63 -1.41
C ARG A 207 -11.95 -23.90 -0.01
N GLY A 208 -10.65 -24.17 0.12
CA GLY A 208 -9.97 -24.33 1.41
C GLY A 208 -9.25 -23.07 1.88
N ALA A 209 -9.38 -21.94 1.16
CA ALA A 209 -8.89 -20.64 1.60
C ALA A 209 -9.99 -19.91 2.38
N ASP A 210 -10.17 -20.28 3.65
CA ASP A 210 -10.96 -19.51 4.61
C ASP A 210 -10.06 -18.86 5.67
N GLN A 211 -10.61 -17.88 6.39
CA GLN A 211 -9.86 -17.16 7.44
C GLN A 211 -9.39 -18.09 8.56
N ALA A 212 -10.17 -19.11 8.91
CA ALA A 212 -9.85 -20.04 9.99
C ALA A 212 -8.61 -20.89 9.65
N THR A 213 -8.52 -21.35 8.40
CA THR A 213 -7.37 -22.07 7.87
C THR A 213 -6.13 -21.20 7.86
N VAL A 214 -6.24 -19.96 7.36
CA VAL A 214 -5.11 -19.02 7.37
C VAL A 214 -4.69 -18.69 8.81
N ALA A 215 -5.62 -18.51 9.74
CA ALA A 215 -5.29 -18.27 11.14
C ALA A 215 -4.50 -19.44 11.76
N ALA A 216 -4.90 -20.68 11.46
CA ALA A 216 -4.18 -21.87 11.90
C ALA A 216 -2.78 -21.97 11.26
N GLU A 217 -2.65 -21.62 9.98
CA GLU A 217 -1.36 -21.57 9.27
C GLU A 217 -0.46 -20.45 9.81
N VAL A 218 -1.01 -19.29 10.20
CA VAL A 218 -0.28 -18.22 10.90
C VAL A 218 0.28 -18.73 12.22
N GLU A 219 -0.52 -19.38 13.05
CA GLU A 219 -0.04 -19.97 14.31
C GLU A 219 1.00 -21.07 14.08
N TYR A 220 0.84 -21.88 13.02
CA TYR A 220 1.85 -22.86 12.62
C TYR A 220 3.18 -22.19 12.28
N VAL A 221 3.17 -21.16 11.44
CA VAL A 221 4.38 -20.42 11.05
C VAL A 221 5.02 -19.75 12.26
N LEU A 222 4.24 -19.08 13.11
CA LEU A 222 4.74 -18.46 14.34
C LEU A 222 5.36 -19.48 15.28
N ARG A 223 4.76 -20.67 15.43
CA ARG A 223 5.33 -21.77 16.22
C ARG A 223 6.68 -22.24 15.66
N VAL A 224 6.85 -22.31 14.35
CA VAL A 224 8.16 -22.63 13.74
C VAL A 224 9.16 -21.50 13.97
N MET A 225 8.76 -20.24 13.81
CA MET A 225 9.63 -19.09 14.08
C MET A 225 10.11 -19.06 15.54
N ARG A 226 9.25 -19.42 16.50
CA ARG A 226 9.56 -19.50 17.95
C ARG A 226 10.62 -20.56 18.29
N GLN A 227 10.96 -21.49 17.40
CA GLN A 227 12.08 -22.43 17.59
C GLN A 227 13.44 -21.72 17.70
N ARG A 228 13.54 -20.46 17.25
CA ARG A 228 14.70 -19.58 17.43
C ARG A 228 14.29 -18.38 18.28
N PRO A 229 14.20 -18.51 19.61
CA PRO A 229 13.56 -17.51 20.48
C PRO A 229 14.24 -16.14 20.40
N ALA A 230 15.58 -16.07 20.36
CA ALA A 230 16.29 -14.79 20.23
C ALA A 230 16.02 -14.08 18.89
N TRP A 231 15.88 -14.85 17.81
CA TRP A 231 15.53 -14.31 16.49
C TRP A 231 14.07 -13.84 16.45
N TYR A 232 13.15 -14.65 16.99
CA TYR A 232 11.73 -14.33 17.09
C TYR A 232 11.51 -13.05 17.91
N ALA A 233 12.15 -12.97 19.08
CA ALA A 233 12.08 -11.81 19.95
C ALA A 233 12.53 -10.53 19.23
N SER A 234 13.63 -10.62 18.47
CA SER A 234 14.21 -9.47 17.76
C SER A 234 13.36 -9.01 16.57
N TYR A 235 12.84 -9.93 15.77
CA TYR A 235 12.31 -9.60 14.44
C TYR A 235 10.80 -9.80 14.26
N VAL A 236 10.13 -10.38 15.26
CA VAL A 236 8.67 -10.59 15.24
C VAL A 236 8.05 -9.94 16.47
N GLU A 237 8.47 -10.34 17.67
CA GLU A 237 7.86 -9.89 18.93
C GLU A 237 8.13 -8.40 19.21
N CYS A 238 9.40 -7.98 19.18
CA CYS A 238 9.77 -6.58 19.42
C CYS A 238 9.08 -5.62 18.42
N PRO A 239 9.07 -5.90 17.10
CA PRO A 239 8.32 -5.05 16.16
C PRO A 239 6.81 -5.04 16.38
N LEU A 240 6.21 -6.20 16.72
CA LEU A 240 4.79 -6.26 17.08
C LEU A 240 4.48 -5.43 18.31
N GLY A 241 5.36 -5.43 19.32
CA GLY A 241 5.20 -4.59 20.51
C GLY A 241 5.23 -3.08 20.24
N HIS A 242 5.79 -2.68 19.09
CA HIS A 242 5.79 -1.28 18.64
C HIS A 242 4.60 -0.94 17.73
N LYS A 243 3.74 -1.90 17.37
CA LYS A 243 2.49 -1.59 16.68
C LYS A 243 1.60 -0.83 17.64
N GLN A 244 1.35 0.42 17.33
CA GLN A 244 0.39 1.22 18.04
C GLN A 244 -1.01 0.68 17.69
N PRO A 245 -1.87 0.37 18.66
CA PRO A 245 -3.31 0.31 18.41
C PRO A 245 -3.74 1.63 17.77
N SER A 246 -4.84 1.65 17.02
CA SER A 246 -5.43 2.90 16.54
C SER A 246 -5.91 3.73 17.73
N VAL A 247 -4.99 4.47 18.39
CA VAL A 247 -5.32 5.31 19.54
C VAL A 247 -5.74 6.67 19.02
N HIS A 248 -7.05 6.93 18.98
CA HIS A 248 -7.54 8.31 18.96
C HIS A 248 -7.22 8.92 20.32
N SER A 249 -6.16 9.73 20.38
CA SER A 249 -5.85 10.49 21.59
C SER A 249 -6.88 11.60 21.76
N ALA A 250 -7.76 11.46 22.76
CA ALA A 250 -8.65 12.54 23.18
C ALA A 250 -7.81 13.72 23.74
N PRO A 251 -8.19 14.98 23.46
CA PRO A 251 -7.52 16.13 24.07
C PRO A 251 -7.73 16.12 25.60
N PRO A 252 -6.78 16.66 26.40
CA PRO A 252 -6.88 16.66 27.85
C PRO A 252 -8.02 17.61 28.29
N GLY A 253 -9.16 17.03 28.64
CA GLY A 253 -10.30 17.72 29.24
C GLY A 253 -10.32 17.51 30.75
N ASP A 254 -10.45 18.62 31.48
CA ASP A 254 -10.41 18.70 32.94
C ASP A 254 -11.33 17.71 33.68
N GLY A 255 -10.73 16.99 34.63
CA GLY A 255 -11.31 16.75 35.95
C GLY A 255 -12.75 16.22 36.03
N GLY A 256 -13.01 15.03 35.53
CA GLY A 256 -14.24 14.29 35.84
C GLY A 256 -14.02 12.80 35.67
N ARG A 257 -14.40 11.98 36.67
CA ARG A 257 -14.29 10.50 36.65
C ARG A 257 -14.72 9.95 35.29
N GLY A 258 -13.75 9.47 34.52
CA GLY A 258 -13.95 8.97 33.16
C GLY A 258 -14.71 7.64 33.19
N VAL A 259 -16.02 7.70 32.94
CA VAL A 259 -16.63 6.66 32.11
C VAL A 259 -15.94 6.82 30.76
N GLU A 260 -15.21 5.80 30.32
CA GLU A 260 -14.64 5.75 28.97
C GLU A 260 -15.79 6.05 27.99
N PRO A 261 -15.81 7.23 27.33
CA PRO A 261 -16.87 7.50 26.38
C PRO A 261 -16.74 6.48 25.26
N ALA A 262 -17.86 5.86 24.87
CA ALA A 262 -17.88 4.97 23.71
C ALA A 262 -17.14 5.66 22.56
N PRO A 263 -16.14 5.00 21.94
CA PRO A 263 -15.32 5.63 20.91
C PRO A 263 -16.24 6.25 19.87
N LEU A 264 -16.06 7.56 19.63
CA LEU A 264 -16.77 8.25 18.58
C LEU A 264 -16.39 7.58 17.26
N ALA A 265 -17.38 6.96 16.61
CA ALA A 265 -17.21 6.44 15.27
C ALA A 265 -16.91 7.64 14.35
N LEU A 266 -15.64 7.79 13.94
CA LEU A 266 -15.20 8.89 13.05
C LEU A 266 -15.87 8.83 11.67
N VAL A 267 -16.33 7.64 11.33
CA VAL A 267 -17.10 7.30 10.15
C VAL A 267 -18.23 6.41 10.62
N GLU A 268 -19.40 6.56 10.01
CA GLU A 268 -20.53 5.72 10.34
C GLU A 268 -20.19 4.25 10.03
N ARG A 269 -20.79 3.32 10.76
CA ARG A 269 -20.52 1.88 10.58
C ARG A 269 -20.67 1.43 9.12
N HIS A 270 -21.64 2.01 8.41
CA HIS A 270 -21.88 1.74 7.00
C HIS A 270 -20.72 2.19 6.09
N GLU A 271 -19.96 3.23 6.46
CA GLU A 271 -18.82 3.72 5.68
C GLU A 271 -17.60 2.79 5.80
N VAL A 272 -17.41 2.18 6.97
CA VAL A 272 -16.39 1.13 7.19
C VAL A 272 -16.76 -0.13 6.42
N GLU A 273 -18.03 -0.52 6.47
CA GLU A 273 -18.57 -1.65 5.71
C GLU A 273 -18.43 -1.41 4.20
N ASP A 274 -18.71 -0.18 3.73
CA ASP A 274 -18.52 0.25 2.35
C ASP A 274 -17.04 0.20 1.91
N ALA A 275 -16.12 0.68 2.75
CA ALA A 275 -14.68 0.61 2.44
C ALA A 275 -14.22 -0.85 2.33
N ARG A 276 -14.65 -1.70 3.26
CA ARG A 276 -14.36 -3.14 3.24
C ARG A 276 -14.95 -3.81 2.00
N LEU A 277 -16.19 -3.47 1.62
CA LEU A 277 -16.84 -3.96 0.40
C LEU A 277 -16.10 -3.53 -0.87
N ARG A 278 -15.59 -2.29 -0.92
CA ARG A 278 -14.78 -1.81 -2.05
C ARG A 278 -13.45 -2.55 -2.17
N ASP A 279 -12.75 -2.76 -1.06
CA ASP A 279 -11.47 -3.49 -1.04
C ASP A 279 -11.67 -4.95 -1.48
N LEU A 280 -12.74 -5.58 -1.01
CA LEU A 280 -13.13 -6.93 -1.39
C LEU A 280 -13.52 -7.02 -2.87
N ALA A 281 -14.23 -6.01 -3.40
CA ALA A 281 -14.59 -5.94 -4.80
C ALA A 281 -13.38 -5.73 -5.72
N ALA A 282 -12.45 -4.83 -5.36
CA ALA A 282 -11.21 -4.61 -6.11
C ALA A 282 -10.38 -5.90 -6.18
N SER A 283 -10.23 -6.55 -5.03
CA SER A 283 -9.58 -7.85 -4.88
C SER A 283 -10.22 -8.94 -5.75
N ALA A 284 -11.55 -9.02 -5.76
CA ALA A 284 -12.29 -9.98 -6.59
C ALA A 284 -12.07 -9.73 -8.09
N VAL A 285 -12.09 -8.48 -8.55
CA VAL A 285 -11.85 -8.12 -9.95
C VAL A 285 -10.44 -8.53 -10.39
N GLU A 286 -9.41 -8.25 -9.59
CA GLU A 286 -8.04 -8.66 -9.89
C GLU A 286 -7.90 -10.19 -9.99
N ALA A 287 -8.52 -10.93 -9.07
CA ALA A 287 -8.50 -12.39 -9.08
C ALA A 287 -9.20 -12.98 -10.31
N ILE A 288 -10.35 -12.41 -10.71
CA ILE A 288 -11.07 -12.82 -11.92
C ILE A 288 -10.21 -12.55 -13.16
N GLY A 289 -9.65 -11.34 -13.27
CA GLY A 289 -8.77 -10.95 -14.38
C GLY A 289 -7.57 -11.89 -14.54
N ALA A 290 -6.91 -12.22 -13.43
CA ALA A 290 -5.76 -13.15 -13.43
C ALA A 290 -6.15 -14.56 -13.92
N ARG A 291 -7.31 -15.09 -13.51
CA ARG A 291 -7.79 -16.42 -13.94
C ARG A 291 -8.17 -16.45 -15.42
N ILE A 292 -8.85 -15.41 -15.91
CA ILE A 292 -9.21 -15.29 -17.33
C ILE A 292 -7.95 -15.16 -18.20
N ALA A 293 -6.98 -14.36 -17.79
CA ALA A 293 -5.68 -14.26 -18.47
C ALA A 293 -4.92 -15.60 -18.47
N GLY A 294 -5.14 -16.44 -17.46
CA GLY A 294 -4.65 -17.82 -17.36
C GLY A 294 -5.38 -18.83 -18.27
N GLY A 295 -6.42 -18.42 -18.99
CA GLY A 295 -7.18 -19.25 -19.93
C GLY A 295 -8.41 -19.94 -19.32
N GLU A 296 -8.80 -19.58 -18.10
CA GLU A 296 -10.03 -20.10 -17.50
C GLU A 296 -11.30 -19.46 -18.11
N PRO A 297 -12.42 -20.21 -18.24
CA PRO A 297 -13.65 -19.65 -18.75
C PRO A 297 -14.23 -18.63 -17.77
N ALA A 298 -14.47 -17.41 -18.26
CA ALA A 298 -14.90 -16.25 -17.46
C ALA A 298 -16.11 -16.53 -16.53
N PRO A 299 -17.18 -17.22 -16.96
CA PRO A 299 -18.31 -17.50 -16.06
C PRO A 299 -17.94 -18.34 -14.84
N ALA A 300 -17.03 -19.31 -14.99
CA ALA A 300 -16.59 -20.15 -13.88
C ALA A 300 -15.68 -19.38 -12.91
N ALA A 301 -14.75 -18.60 -13.44
CA ALA A 301 -13.86 -17.76 -12.62
C ALA A 301 -14.65 -16.72 -11.79
N VAL A 302 -15.66 -16.10 -12.38
CA VAL A 302 -16.53 -15.11 -11.72
C VAL A 302 -17.32 -15.76 -10.59
N VAL A 303 -17.99 -16.89 -10.84
CA VAL A 303 -18.78 -17.58 -9.80
C VAL A 303 -17.88 -18.00 -8.65
N ASP A 304 -16.78 -18.69 -8.93
CA ASP A 304 -15.87 -19.19 -7.88
C ASP A 304 -15.31 -18.04 -7.03
N VAL A 305 -14.83 -16.96 -7.66
CA VAL A 305 -14.24 -15.83 -6.91
C VAL A 305 -15.29 -15.09 -6.10
N LEU A 306 -16.48 -14.83 -6.65
CA LEU A 306 -17.53 -14.14 -5.92
C LEU A 306 -18.11 -14.99 -4.79
N THR A 307 -18.24 -16.30 -4.98
CA THR A 307 -18.64 -17.22 -3.89
C THR A 307 -17.62 -17.24 -2.76
N VAL A 308 -16.32 -17.14 -3.04
CA VAL A 308 -15.30 -17.09 -1.98
C VAL A 308 -15.24 -15.72 -1.32
N ALA A 309 -15.22 -14.64 -2.12
CA ALA A 309 -15.14 -13.28 -1.61
C ALA A 309 -16.36 -12.93 -0.74
N PHE A 310 -17.57 -13.34 -1.17
CA PHE A 310 -18.83 -12.91 -0.54
C PHE A 310 -19.61 -14.04 0.14
N GLY A 311 -19.23 -15.31 -0.01
CA GLY A 311 -19.97 -16.46 0.54
C GLY A 311 -19.34 -17.12 1.78
N GLY A 312 -18.12 -16.72 2.18
CA GLY A 312 -17.38 -17.36 3.28
C GLY A 312 -17.32 -16.61 4.61
N SER A 313 -17.96 -15.44 4.75
CA SER A 313 -17.88 -14.68 6.00
C SER A 313 -18.95 -15.14 6.99
N ASP A 314 -18.58 -15.44 8.23
CA ASP A 314 -19.50 -15.53 9.39
C ASP A 314 -20.25 -14.20 9.69
N ASP A 315 -20.05 -13.16 8.86
CA ASP A 315 -20.71 -11.84 8.89
C ASP A 315 -22.07 -11.80 8.13
N LEU A 316 -22.66 -12.95 7.77
CA LEU A 316 -23.98 -13.01 7.11
C LEU A 316 -25.11 -12.41 7.98
N ASP A 317 -24.92 -12.37 9.30
CA ASP A 317 -25.83 -11.69 10.23
C ASP A 317 -25.80 -10.15 10.09
N LEU A 318 -24.75 -9.57 9.51
CA LEU A 318 -24.61 -8.13 9.32
C LEU A 318 -25.19 -7.64 7.98
N LEU A 319 -25.12 -8.45 6.91
CA LEU A 319 -25.77 -8.16 5.64
C LEU A 319 -27.31 -8.16 5.76
N ASN A 320 -27.86 -8.99 6.66
CA ASN A 320 -29.28 -9.00 7.00
C ASN A 320 -29.80 -7.67 7.58
N ALA A 321 -28.94 -6.87 8.23
CA ALA A 321 -29.34 -5.58 8.79
C ALA A 321 -29.55 -4.48 7.74
N ALA A 322 -28.92 -4.61 6.56
CA ALA A 322 -29.08 -3.68 5.42
C ALA A 322 -30.21 -4.10 4.44
N GLY A 323 -30.93 -5.19 4.73
CA GLY A 323 -32.04 -5.68 3.92
C GLY A 323 -31.61 -6.38 2.61
N ALA A 324 -30.33 -6.65 2.42
CA ALA A 324 -29.81 -7.46 1.33
C ALA A 324 -29.47 -8.85 1.86
N ASP A 325 -30.41 -9.78 1.68
CA ASP A 325 -30.29 -11.15 2.11
C ASP A 325 -29.15 -11.85 1.34
N ALA A 326 -28.17 -12.38 2.06
CA ALA A 326 -27.02 -13.05 1.44
C ALA A 326 -27.40 -14.37 0.74
N ASP A 327 -28.53 -14.98 1.14
CA ASP A 327 -29.15 -16.06 0.37
C ASP A 327 -29.62 -15.55 -1.00
N THR A 328 -30.00 -14.28 -1.13
CA THR A 328 -30.34 -13.67 -2.43
C THR A 328 -29.10 -13.52 -3.31
N ALA A 329 -27.94 -13.15 -2.77
CA ALA A 329 -26.69 -13.06 -3.55
C ALA A 329 -26.21 -14.42 -4.04
N LEU A 330 -26.23 -15.46 -3.19
CA LEU A 330 -25.89 -16.83 -3.59
C LEU A 330 -26.92 -17.43 -4.56
N THR A 331 -28.21 -17.11 -4.40
CA THR A 331 -29.27 -17.50 -5.33
C THR A 331 -29.08 -16.82 -6.70
N LEU A 332 -28.70 -15.54 -6.72
CA LEU A 332 -28.39 -14.79 -7.94
C LEU A 332 -27.16 -15.35 -8.67
N LEU A 333 -26.14 -15.82 -7.94
CA LEU A 333 -24.99 -16.52 -8.53
C LEU A 333 -25.35 -17.92 -9.08
N GLY A 334 -26.52 -18.46 -8.72
CA GLY A 334 -27.08 -19.67 -9.32
C GLY A 334 -27.81 -19.45 -10.65
N ASP A 335 -28.12 -18.20 -11.03
CA ASP A 335 -28.75 -17.87 -12.32
C ASP A 335 -27.66 -17.62 -13.40
N PRO A 336 -27.55 -18.49 -14.43
CA PRO A 336 -26.56 -18.33 -15.50
C PRO A 336 -26.63 -16.97 -16.20
N ARG A 337 -27.81 -16.36 -16.32
CA ARG A 337 -27.97 -15.05 -16.97
C ARG A 337 -27.49 -13.88 -16.11
N VAL A 338 -27.50 -14.04 -14.78
CA VAL A 338 -26.91 -13.05 -13.87
C VAL A 338 -25.40 -13.19 -13.92
N VAL A 339 -24.89 -14.42 -13.85
CA VAL A 339 -23.45 -14.71 -13.95
C VAL A 339 -22.87 -14.19 -15.27
N GLU A 340 -23.53 -14.44 -16.40
CA GLU A 340 -23.08 -13.92 -17.70
C GLU A 340 -23.03 -12.39 -17.75
N ARG A 341 -24.01 -11.71 -17.16
CA ARG A 341 -24.03 -10.23 -17.09
C ARG A 341 -22.92 -9.68 -16.20
N VAL A 342 -22.70 -10.30 -15.04
CA VAL A 342 -21.62 -9.91 -14.12
C VAL A 342 -20.27 -10.19 -14.75
N ALA A 343 -20.10 -11.34 -15.40
CA ALA A 343 -18.88 -11.68 -16.13
C ALA A 343 -18.59 -10.68 -17.25
N ALA A 344 -19.61 -10.29 -18.03
CA ALA A 344 -19.46 -9.27 -19.07
C ALA A 344 -19.07 -7.90 -18.49
N ALA A 345 -19.65 -7.49 -17.36
CA ALA A 345 -19.29 -6.24 -16.69
C ALA A 345 -17.85 -6.26 -16.16
N VAL A 346 -17.43 -7.36 -15.53
CA VAL A 346 -16.05 -7.52 -15.03
C VAL A 346 -15.04 -7.55 -16.18
N LEU A 347 -15.35 -8.24 -17.27
CA LEU A 347 -14.51 -8.24 -18.48
C LEU A 347 -14.35 -6.84 -19.06
N SER A 348 -15.43 -6.07 -19.14
CA SER A 348 -15.36 -4.67 -19.59
C SER A 348 -14.45 -3.82 -18.71
N ILE A 349 -14.48 -4.00 -17.39
CA ILE A 349 -13.60 -3.28 -16.46
C ILE A 349 -12.14 -3.70 -16.66
N VAL A 350 -11.88 -5.00 -16.81
CA VAL A 350 -10.52 -5.53 -17.01
C VAL A 350 -9.93 -5.08 -18.36
N GLU A 351 -10.74 -5.05 -19.42
CA GLU A 351 -10.33 -4.54 -20.73
C GLU A 351 -10.02 -3.05 -20.70
N GLU A 352 -10.84 -2.24 -20.02
CA GLU A 352 -10.59 -0.80 -19.83
C GLU A 352 -9.28 -0.54 -19.09
N ILE A 353 -9.00 -1.32 -18.04
CA ILE A 353 -7.73 -1.25 -17.29
C ILE A 353 -6.53 -1.67 -18.18
N ALA A 354 -6.68 -2.71 -19.01
CA ALA A 354 -5.61 -3.20 -19.87
C ALA A 354 -5.29 -2.25 -21.05
N GLU A 355 -6.29 -1.54 -21.58
CA GLU A 355 -6.10 -0.53 -22.64
C GLU A 355 -5.39 0.73 -22.13
N GLU A 356 -5.64 1.12 -20.87
CA GLU A 356 -4.92 2.21 -20.20
C GLU A 356 -3.44 1.87 -19.95
N ASP A 357 -3.10 0.60 -19.68
CA ASP A 357 -1.72 0.15 -19.49
C ASP A 357 -0.91 0.02 -20.79
N ALA A 358 -1.58 -0.05 -21.95
CA ALA A 358 -0.94 -0.15 -23.27
C ALA A 358 -0.50 1.20 -23.87
N HIS A 359 -0.88 2.33 -23.24
CA HIS A 359 -0.58 3.71 -23.65
C HIS A 359 0.47 4.37 -22.75
#